data_AF-A0A972HFE7-F1
#
_entry.id   AF-A0A972HFE7-F1
#
_cell.length_a   1.000
_cell.length_b   1.000
_cell.length_c   1.000
_cell.angle_alpha   90.00
_cell.angle_beta   90.00
_cell.angle_gamma   90.00
#
_symmetry.space_group_name_H-M   'P 1'
#
loop_
_entity.id
_entity.type
_entity.pdbx_description
1 polymer ?
#
loop_
_entity_poly.entity_id
_entity_poly.type
_entity_poly.pdbx_seq_one_letter_code
_entity_poly.pdbx_strand_id
1 'polypeptide(L)'
;MKLGLEVDFFPDTIEAVLDFIADYPWDFLIGSVHWIGGWAIDHEDATYEFERRGVHKSYEEYFDLAAQLAGSGAVDALAHVDVIKKFGHVLGTPPIEMYEPVVRAAAASGTAVEVSSAGLHKPVKEAYPERQFLEMFFAAEVPITLASDAHVSGECARDNDTMIRYARSVGYTERVVFDKRTKCLVPLRDVGET
;
A
#
# COMPACT_ATOMS: atom_id res chain seq x y z
N MET A 1 4.05 -1.40 -21.80
CA MET A 1 2.87 -1.89 -21.06
C MET A 1 3.35 -3.00 -20.16
N LYS A 2 2.91 -3.02 -18.91
CA LYS A 2 3.29 -4.00 -17.89
C LYS A 2 2.03 -4.72 -17.43
N LEU A 3 2.13 -5.99 -17.11
CA LEU A 3 1.01 -6.81 -16.65
C LEU A 3 1.26 -7.20 -15.20
N GLY A 4 0.39 -6.71 -14.31
CA GLY A 4 0.45 -7.02 -12.90
C GLY A 4 -0.92 -7.41 -12.36
N LEU A 5 -0.92 -7.83 -11.10
CA LEU A 5 -2.11 -8.23 -10.37
C LEU A 5 -2.04 -7.68 -8.95
N GLU A 6 -3.17 -7.22 -8.44
CA GLU A 6 -3.36 -6.98 -7.02
C GLU A 6 -3.92 -8.23 -6.36
N VAL A 7 -3.29 -8.65 -5.27
CA VAL A 7 -3.58 -9.90 -4.57
C VAL A 7 -4.01 -9.58 -3.14
N ASP A 8 -5.24 -9.94 -2.79
CA ASP A 8 -5.70 -9.90 -1.41
C ASP A 8 -4.88 -10.85 -0.53
N PHE A 9 -4.43 -10.33 0.61
CA PHE A 9 -3.70 -11.13 1.57
C PHE A 9 -4.62 -11.78 2.59
N PHE A 10 -4.63 -13.11 2.55
CA PHE A 10 -5.14 -13.96 3.61
C PHE A 10 -4.02 -14.93 4.01
N PRO A 11 -3.53 -14.90 5.28
CA PRO A 11 -2.41 -15.73 5.70
C PRO A 11 -2.59 -17.21 5.36
N ASP A 12 -3.81 -17.73 5.51
CA ASP A 12 -4.12 -19.15 5.33
C ASP A 12 -4.20 -19.60 3.86
N THR A 13 -4.33 -18.68 2.90
CA THR A 13 -4.58 -19.03 1.49
C THR A 13 -3.64 -18.38 0.49
N ILE A 14 -2.77 -17.45 0.91
CA ILE A 14 -1.87 -16.72 0.02
C ILE A 14 -1.00 -17.65 -0.83
N GLU A 15 -0.46 -18.74 -0.26
CA GLU A 15 0.36 -19.70 -1.01
C GLU A 15 -0.43 -20.36 -2.15
N ALA A 16 -1.66 -20.79 -1.89
CA ALA A 16 -2.52 -21.40 -2.91
C ALA A 16 -2.90 -20.41 -4.03
N VAL A 17 -3.08 -19.13 -3.69
CA VAL A 17 -3.31 -18.07 -4.68
C VAL A 17 -2.09 -17.87 -5.56
N LEU A 18 -0.89 -17.81 -4.97
CA LEU A 18 0.36 -17.66 -5.71
C LEU A 18 0.61 -18.83 -6.65
N ASP A 19 0.38 -20.06 -6.19
CA ASP A 19 0.49 -21.27 -7.01
C ASP A 19 -0.47 -21.23 -8.21
N PHE A 20 -1.70 -20.77 -7.99
CA PHE A 20 -2.70 -20.66 -9.05
C PHE A 20 -2.30 -19.67 -10.16
N ILE A 21 -1.63 -18.57 -9.81
CA ILE A 21 -1.24 -17.53 -10.77
C ILE A 21 0.21 -17.68 -11.29
N ALA A 22 0.95 -18.71 -10.83
CA ALA A 22 2.38 -18.85 -11.06
C ALA A 22 2.79 -19.01 -12.53
N ASP A 23 1.93 -19.64 -13.36
CA ASP A 23 2.22 -19.91 -14.77
C ASP A 23 2.26 -18.64 -15.64
N TYR A 24 1.77 -17.52 -15.12
CA TYR A 24 1.78 -16.26 -15.85
C TYR A 24 3.03 -15.43 -15.52
N PRO A 25 3.73 -14.86 -16.53
CA PRO A 25 4.95 -14.09 -16.31
C PRO A 25 4.63 -12.66 -15.86
N TRP A 26 4.08 -12.50 -14.66
CA TRP A 26 3.72 -11.20 -14.09
C TRP A 26 4.92 -10.26 -14.01
N ASP A 27 4.73 -9.02 -14.45
CA ASP A 27 5.72 -7.97 -14.27
C ASP A 27 5.83 -7.56 -12.80
N PHE A 28 4.69 -7.50 -12.10
CA PHE A 28 4.61 -7.19 -10.67
C PHE A 28 3.36 -7.75 -10.02
N LEU A 29 3.45 -8.06 -8.74
CA LEU A 29 2.33 -8.32 -7.85
C LEU A 29 2.30 -7.24 -6.76
N ILE A 30 1.15 -6.60 -6.55
CA ILE A 30 0.92 -5.79 -5.37
C ILE A 30 0.01 -6.56 -4.40
N GLY A 31 0.21 -6.36 -3.10
CA GLY A 31 -0.60 -7.01 -2.07
C GLY A 31 -1.35 -6.00 -1.23
N SER A 32 -2.58 -6.33 -0.87
CA SER A 32 -3.46 -5.50 -0.05
C SER A 32 -4.12 -6.29 1.07
N VAL A 33 -4.45 -5.59 2.15
CA VAL A 33 -5.31 -6.10 3.21
C VAL A 33 -6.66 -5.41 3.07
N HIS A 34 -7.63 -6.08 2.46
CA HIS A 34 -9.03 -5.60 2.41
C HIS A 34 -9.91 -6.24 3.48
N TRP A 35 -9.41 -7.27 4.16
CA TRP A 35 -10.21 -8.11 5.04
C TRP A 35 -9.56 -8.30 6.41
N ILE A 36 -10.39 -8.21 7.45
CA ILE A 36 -10.05 -8.68 8.79
C ILE A 36 -11.01 -9.82 9.14
N GLY A 37 -10.56 -11.07 8.98
CA GLY A 37 -11.44 -12.23 8.98
C GLY A 37 -12.48 -12.11 7.87
N GLY A 38 -13.78 -12.11 8.21
CA GLY A 38 -14.88 -11.93 7.26
C GLY A 38 -15.34 -10.49 7.03
N TRP A 39 -14.61 -9.50 7.55
CA TRP A 39 -14.98 -8.08 7.45
C TRP A 39 -14.20 -7.37 6.34
N ALA A 40 -14.90 -6.91 5.30
CA ALA A 40 -14.36 -6.03 4.27
C ALA A 40 -14.19 -4.60 4.81
N ILE A 41 -12.98 -4.24 5.23
CA ILE A 41 -12.72 -3.00 5.97
C ILE A 41 -12.95 -1.74 5.14
N ASP A 42 -12.85 -1.89 3.82
CA ASP A 42 -12.84 -0.79 2.87
C ASP A 42 -14.14 -0.74 2.04
N HIS A 43 -15.17 -1.50 2.45
CA HIS A 43 -16.52 -1.44 1.90
C HIS A 43 -17.45 -0.55 2.75
N GLU A 44 -18.21 0.35 2.11
CA GLU A 44 -19.03 1.36 2.80
C GLU A 44 -20.09 0.72 3.71
N ASP A 45 -20.74 -0.33 3.22
CA ASP A 45 -21.76 -1.10 3.96
C ASP A 45 -21.22 -1.83 5.20
N ALA A 46 -19.89 -1.89 5.38
CA ALA A 46 -19.24 -2.58 6.49
C ALA A 46 -18.62 -1.64 7.52
N THR A 47 -18.78 -0.32 7.37
CA THR A 47 -18.21 0.69 8.27
C THR A 47 -18.72 0.59 9.72
N TYR A 48 -19.92 0.05 9.93
CA TYR A 48 -20.49 -0.16 11.27
C TYR A 48 -19.63 -1.07 12.18
N GLU A 49 -18.75 -1.88 11.59
CA GLU A 49 -17.81 -2.73 12.33
C GLU A 49 -16.80 -1.93 13.14
N PHE A 50 -16.44 -0.71 12.72
CA PHE A 50 -15.57 0.17 13.51
C PHE A 50 -16.20 0.56 14.85
N GLU A 51 -17.51 0.79 14.89
CA GLU A 51 -18.24 1.05 16.13
C GLU A 51 -18.35 -0.22 16.99
N ARG A 52 -18.59 -1.37 16.36
CA ARG A 52 -18.75 -2.65 17.06
C ARG A 52 -17.45 -3.18 17.67
N ARG A 53 -16.34 -3.07 16.94
CA ARG A 53 -15.02 -3.63 17.31
C ARG A 53 -14.14 -2.61 18.04
N GLY A 54 -14.36 -1.32 17.78
CA GLY A 54 -13.51 -0.22 18.22
C GLY A 54 -12.36 0.05 17.24
N VAL A 55 -12.17 1.33 16.88
CA VAL A 55 -11.18 1.76 15.88
C VAL A 55 -9.76 1.30 16.21
N HIS A 56 -9.33 1.45 17.47
CA HIS A 56 -7.98 1.03 17.90
C HIS A 56 -7.72 -0.45 17.63
N LYS A 57 -8.65 -1.32 18.05
CA LYS A 57 -8.52 -2.76 17.85
C LYS A 57 -8.51 -3.13 16.37
N SER A 58 -9.33 -2.47 15.55
CA SER A 58 -9.32 -2.67 14.10
C SER A 58 -7.97 -2.30 13.47
N TYR A 59 -7.33 -1.24 13.94
CA TYR A 59 -6.00 -0.84 13.49
C TYR A 59 -4.93 -1.84 13.93
N GLU A 60 -4.97 -2.34 15.16
CA GLU A 60 -4.04 -3.37 15.64
C GLU A 60 -4.10 -4.63 14.77
N GLU A 61 -5.32 -5.14 14.52
CA GLU A 61 -5.53 -6.33 13.70
C GLU A 61 -5.14 -6.09 12.23
N TYR A 62 -5.44 -4.92 11.69
CA TYR A 62 -5.07 -4.53 10.34
C TYR A 62 -3.55 -4.48 10.15
N PHE A 63 -2.83 -3.81 11.05
CA PHE A 63 -1.39 -3.64 10.91
C PHE A 63 -0.60 -4.91 11.23
N ASP A 64 -1.15 -5.82 12.04
CA ASP A 64 -0.60 -7.16 12.17
C ASP A 64 -0.65 -7.92 10.83
N LEU A 65 -1.79 -7.90 10.15
CA LEU A 65 -1.93 -8.50 8.81
C LEU A 65 -1.03 -7.81 7.77
N ALA A 66 -0.92 -6.48 7.80
CA ALA A 66 -0.05 -5.74 6.90
C ALA A 66 1.44 -6.08 7.13
N ALA A 67 1.86 -6.29 8.39
CA ALA A 67 3.22 -6.71 8.71
C ALA A 67 3.50 -8.14 8.24
N GLN A 68 2.52 -9.05 8.40
CA GLN A 68 2.61 -10.41 7.87
C GLN A 68 2.73 -10.41 6.33
N LEU A 69 1.89 -9.62 5.63
CA LEU A 69 1.98 -9.45 4.18
C LEU A 69 3.35 -8.93 3.76
N ALA A 70 3.84 -7.86 4.40
CA ALA A 70 5.14 -7.26 4.11
C ALA A 70 6.30 -8.26 4.29
N GLY A 71 6.21 -9.15 5.28
CA GLY A 71 7.22 -10.17 5.55
C GLY A 71 7.06 -11.47 4.77
N SER A 72 5.95 -11.65 4.05
CA SER A 72 5.59 -12.94 3.43
C SER A 72 6.47 -13.34 2.23
N GLY A 73 7.07 -12.36 1.55
CA GLY A 73 7.71 -12.57 0.24
C GLY A 73 6.73 -12.88 -0.90
N ALA A 74 5.43 -12.79 -0.66
CA ALA A 74 4.39 -13.08 -1.65
C ALA A 74 4.35 -12.05 -2.79
N VAL A 75 4.53 -10.77 -2.45
CA VAL A 75 4.27 -9.63 -3.33
C VAL A 75 5.47 -8.68 -3.44
N ASP A 76 5.46 -7.88 -4.49
CA ASP A 76 6.54 -6.97 -4.83
C ASP A 76 6.37 -5.58 -4.19
N ALA A 77 5.12 -5.17 -3.94
CA ALA A 77 4.79 -3.93 -3.23
C ALA A 77 3.51 -4.06 -2.37
N LEU A 78 3.42 -3.29 -1.30
CA LEU A 78 2.20 -3.11 -0.49
C LEU A 78 1.31 -2.03 -1.11
N ALA A 79 0.11 -2.38 -1.53
CA ALA A 79 -0.90 -1.44 -2.04
C ALA A 79 -1.55 -0.69 -0.87
N HIS A 80 -1.75 0.62 -1.04
CA HIS A 80 -2.44 1.53 -0.10
C HIS A 80 -2.37 1.07 1.37
N VAL A 81 -1.15 1.00 1.92
CA VAL A 81 -0.83 0.19 3.11
C VAL A 81 -1.54 0.61 4.39
N ASP A 82 -2.17 1.78 4.44
CA ASP A 82 -2.99 2.28 5.55
C ASP A 82 -4.48 2.49 5.15
N VAL A 83 -4.99 1.77 4.14
CA VAL A 83 -6.37 1.93 3.62
C VAL A 83 -7.46 1.75 4.68
N ILE A 84 -7.17 1.14 5.83
CA ILE A 84 -8.07 1.07 7.00
C ILE A 84 -8.67 2.44 7.38
N LYS A 85 -7.96 3.55 7.09
CA LYS A 85 -8.45 4.91 7.34
C LYS A 85 -9.45 5.44 6.31
N LYS A 86 -9.73 4.72 5.20
CA LYS A 86 -10.48 5.18 4.00
C LYS A 86 -11.73 6.00 4.30
N PHE A 87 -12.55 5.55 5.26
CA PHE A 87 -13.81 6.18 5.61
C PHE A 87 -13.73 7.23 6.73
N GLY A 88 -12.53 7.63 7.16
CA GLY A 88 -12.33 8.64 8.21
C GLY A 88 -12.36 8.08 9.63
N HIS A 89 -12.40 6.76 9.81
CA HIS A 89 -12.18 6.13 11.12
C HIS A 89 -10.69 6.15 11.44
N VAL A 90 -10.24 7.22 12.08
CA VAL A 90 -8.83 7.46 12.42
C VAL A 90 -8.59 7.43 13.93
N LEU A 91 -7.35 7.14 14.31
CA LEU A 91 -6.87 7.37 15.66
C LEU A 91 -6.52 8.84 15.85
N GLY A 92 -6.58 9.35 17.09
CA GLY A 92 -6.30 10.75 17.39
C GLY A 92 -4.85 11.18 17.08
N THR A 93 -3.95 10.21 16.95
CA THR A 93 -2.54 10.38 16.56
C THR A 93 -2.10 9.21 15.69
N PRO A 94 -1.13 9.42 14.79
CA PRO A 94 -0.48 8.34 14.05
C PRO A 94 -0.02 7.18 14.97
N PRO A 95 -0.48 5.93 14.76
CA PRO A 95 -0.13 4.77 15.58
C PRO A 95 1.24 4.20 15.22
N ILE A 96 2.30 4.92 15.58
CA ILE A 96 3.69 4.58 15.22
C ILE A 96 4.08 3.16 15.64
N GLU A 97 3.65 2.73 16.82
CA GLU A 97 3.91 1.37 17.33
C GLU A 97 3.30 0.28 16.43
N MET A 98 2.22 0.58 15.70
CA MET A 98 1.58 -0.34 14.74
C MET A 98 2.24 -0.28 13.36
N TYR A 99 2.85 0.86 12.99
CA TYR A 99 3.58 1.02 11.73
C TYR A 99 4.94 0.32 11.76
N GLU A 100 5.65 0.39 12.89
CA GLU A 100 7.01 -0.13 13.05
C GLU A 100 7.18 -1.59 12.59
N PRO A 101 6.29 -2.55 12.95
CA PRO A 101 6.38 -3.92 12.46
C PRO A 101 6.29 -4.03 10.93
N VAL A 102 5.42 -3.24 10.30
CA VAL A 102 5.25 -3.23 8.84
C VAL A 102 6.49 -2.69 8.15
N VAL A 103 7.02 -1.56 8.62
CA VAL A 103 8.26 -0.95 8.07
C VAL A 103 9.42 -1.92 8.19
N ARG A 104 9.60 -2.54 9.36
CA ARG A 104 10.67 -3.50 9.60
C ARG A 104 10.54 -4.72 8.69
N ALA A 105 9.33 -5.25 8.51
CA ALA A 105 9.08 -6.39 7.66
C ALA A 105 9.35 -6.06 6.18
N ALA A 106 8.86 -4.92 5.68
CA ALA A 106 9.09 -4.46 4.31
C ALA A 106 10.58 -4.21 4.02
N ALA A 107 11.32 -3.61 4.97
CA ALA A 107 12.75 -3.41 4.84
C ALA A 107 13.51 -4.75 4.80
N ALA A 108 13.13 -5.71 5.63
CA ALA A 108 13.78 -7.02 5.72
C ALA A 108 13.51 -7.90 4.49
N SER A 109 12.28 -7.90 3.97
CA SER A 109 11.88 -8.67 2.77
C SER A 109 12.28 -7.96 1.47
N GLY A 110 12.48 -6.65 1.55
CA GLY A 110 12.62 -5.79 0.40
C GLY A 110 11.28 -5.48 -0.29
N THR A 111 10.12 -5.82 0.25
CA THR A 111 8.84 -5.44 -0.37
C THR A 111 8.74 -3.91 -0.44
N ALA A 112 8.38 -3.37 -1.61
CA ALA A 112 8.19 -1.93 -1.79
C ALA A 112 6.87 -1.46 -1.17
N VAL A 113 6.62 -0.16 -1.11
CA VAL A 113 5.33 0.40 -0.69
C VAL A 113 4.75 1.33 -1.75
N GLU A 114 3.45 1.23 -1.98
CA GLU A 114 2.74 2.13 -2.87
C GLU A 114 2.51 3.49 -2.21
N VAL A 115 2.79 4.56 -2.95
CA VAL A 115 2.34 5.93 -2.66
C VAL A 115 1.21 6.26 -3.62
N SER A 116 -0.02 6.27 -3.09
CA SER A 116 -1.25 6.35 -3.86
C SER A 116 -2.03 7.64 -3.62
N SER A 117 -2.49 8.25 -4.71
CA SER A 117 -3.37 9.42 -4.68
C SER A 117 -4.82 9.08 -4.36
N ALA A 118 -5.18 7.80 -4.31
CA ALA A 118 -6.56 7.34 -4.17
C ALA A 118 -7.26 7.94 -2.95
N GLY A 119 -6.57 7.96 -1.80
CA GLY A 119 -7.11 8.44 -0.54
C GLY A 119 -7.49 9.93 -0.52
N LEU A 120 -6.88 10.75 -1.41
CA LEU A 120 -7.27 12.16 -1.61
C LEU A 120 -8.73 12.29 -2.07
N HIS A 121 -9.24 11.25 -2.72
CA HIS A 121 -10.59 11.20 -3.28
C HIS A 121 -11.57 10.40 -2.41
N LYS A 122 -11.10 9.79 -1.32
CA LYS A 122 -11.93 9.08 -0.33
C LYS A 122 -12.32 10.03 0.83
N PRO A 123 -13.22 9.63 1.75
CA PRO A 123 -13.59 10.47 2.91
C PRO A 123 -12.42 10.92 3.77
N VAL A 124 -11.34 10.13 3.87
CA VAL A 124 -10.15 10.51 4.66
C VAL A 124 -9.37 11.72 4.12
N LYS A 125 -9.42 11.99 2.81
CA LYS A 125 -8.74 13.14 2.17
C LYS A 125 -7.22 13.21 2.39
N GLU A 126 -6.59 12.05 2.52
CA GLU A 126 -5.15 11.91 2.70
C GLU A 126 -4.57 10.89 1.73
N ALA A 127 -3.29 11.04 1.35
CA ALA A 127 -2.60 10.02 0.58
C ALA A 127 -2.48 8.70 1.36
N TYR A 128 -2.24 7.61 0.64
CA TYR A 128 -1.83 6.34 1.20
C TYR A 128 -0.35 6.08 0.84
N PRO A 129 0.54 5.76 1.80
CA PRO A 129 0.37 5.96 3.23
C PRO A 129 0.28 7.43 3.62
N GLU A 130 -0.15 7.70 4.86
CA GLU A 130 0.02 9.03 5.47
C GLU A 130 1.50 9.42 5.62
N ARG A 131 1.73 10.70 5.92
CA ARG A 131 3.07 11.30 5.84
C ARG A 131 4.05 10.67 6.82
N GLN A 132 3.64 10.51 8.07
CA GLN A 132 4.54 10.00 9.10
C GLN A 132 4.93 8.54 8.80
N PHE A 133 4.01 7.75 8.26
CA PHE A 133 4.29 6.37 7.87
C PHE A 133 5.21 6.33 6.64
N LEU A 134 5.02 7.21 5.65
CA LEU A 134 5.94 7.36 4.52
C LEU A 134 7.37 7.77 4.96
N GLU A 135 7.48 8.66 5.93
CA GLU A 135 8.76 9.08 6.54
C GLU A 135 9.47 7.90 7.20
N MET A 136 8.73 7.01 7.87
CA MET A 136 9.31 5.79 8.46
C MET A 136 9.81 4.81 7.40
N PHE A 137 9.05 4.60 6.32
CA PHE A 137 9.51 3.79 5.19
C PHE A 137 10.79 4.36 4.56
N PHE A 138 10.86 5.68 4.39
CA PHE A 138 12.04 6.34 3.84
C PHE A 138 13.26 6.16 4.74
N ALA A 139 13.10 6.35 6.06
CA ALA A 139 14.17 6.16 7.03
C ALA A 139 14.68 4.71 7.07
N ALA A 140 13.85 3.75 6.69
CA ALA A 140 14.20 2.33 6.58
C ALA A 140 14.65 1.90 5.16
N GLU A 141 14.85 2.87 4.25
CA GLU A 141 15.29 2.63 2.86
C GLU A 141 14.34 1.72 2.05
N VAL A 142 13.05 1.70 2.39
CA VAL A 142 12.04 0.92 1.67
C VAL A 142 11.71 1.61 0.35
N PRO A 143 11.84 0.92 -0.82
CA PRO A 143 11.51 1.52 -2.11
C PRO A 143 10.02 1.83 -2.24
N ILE A 144 9.69 2.82 -3.08
CA ILE A 144 8.29 3.20 -3.34
C ILE A 144 7.89 2.99 -4.80
N THR A 145 6.60 2.72 -5.03
CA THR A 145 5.93 2.86 -6.33
C THR A 145 4.87 3.97 -6.25
N LEU A 146 4.37 4.46 -7.39
CA LEU A 146 3.28 5.44 -7.44
C LEU A 146 2.02 4.83 -8.05
N ALA A 147 0.86 5.18 -7.52
CA ALA A 147 -0.42 4.72 -8.04
C ALA A 147 -1.52 5.79 -7.93
N SER A 148 -2.60 5.58 -8.70
CA SER A 148 -3.83 6.34 -8.56
C SER A 148 -5.04 5.50 -8.18
N ASP A 149 -4.88 4.17 -8.14
CA ASP A 149 -5.96 3.20 -7.89
C ASP A 149 -7.20 3.43 -8.80
N ALA A 150 -6.93 3.63 -10.09
CA ALA A 150 -7.92 4.02 -11.07
C ALA A 150 -8.86 2.85 -11.40
N HIS A 151 -10.16 3.03 -11.12
CA HIS A 151 -11.20 2.08 -11.49
C HIS A 151 -11.94 2.48 -12.78
N VAL A 152 -11.66 3.68 -13.29
CA VAL A 152 -12.11 4.18 -14.59
C VAL A 152 -10.96 4.87 -15.31
N SER A 153 -10.98 4.86 -16.65
CA SER A 153 -9.87 5.38 -17.46
C SER A 153 -9.51 6.83 -17.17
N GLY A 154 -10.49 7.68 -16.83
CA GLY A 154 -10.27 9.09 -16.49
C GLY A 154 -9.52 9.33 -15.18
N GLU A 155 -9.34 8.30 -14.34
CA GLU A 155 -8.60 8.39 -13.08
C GLU A 155 -7.16 7.84 -13.20
N CYS A 156 -6.78 7.33 -14.37
CA CYS A 156 -5.44 6.82 -14.60
C CYS A 156 -4.39 7.93 -14.39
N ALA A 157 -3.41 7.67 -13.53
CA ALA A 157 -2.38 8.63 -13.13
C ALA A 157 -2.92 9.95 -12.54
N ARG A 158 -4.16 9.95 -12.04
CA ARG A 158 -4.76 11.12 -11.37
C ARG A 158 -3.87 11.57 -10.21
N ASP A 159 -3.54 12.86 -10.18
CA ASP A 159 -2.68 13.50 -9.18
C ASP A 159 -1.26 12.91 -9.05
N ASN A 160 -0.74 12.27 -10.10
CA ASN A 160 0.63 11.72 -10.08
C ASN A 160 1.69 12.76 -9.72
N ASP A 161 1.60 14.00 -10.22
CA ASP A 161 2.54 15.09 -9.89
C ASP A 161 2.49 15.47 -8.41
N THR A 162 1.31 15.36 -7.81
CA THR A 162 1.13 15.58 -6.38
C THR A 162 1.81 14.47 -5.59
N MET A 163 1.67 13.20 -6.02
CA MET A 163 2.37 12.08 -5.37
C MET A 163 3.88 12.13 -5.54
N ILE A 164 4.35 12.64 -6.68
CA ILE A 164 5.78 12.89 -6.91
C ILE A 164 6.32 13.91 -5.90
N ARG A 165 5.68 15.08 -5.80
CA ARG A 165 6.08 16.11 -4.83
C ARG A 165 5.97 15.61 -3.39
N TYR A 166 4.94 14.82 -3.09
CA TYR A 166 4.72 14.24 -1.78
C TYR A 166 5.87 13.29 -1.38
N ALA A 167 6.22 12.34 -2.24
CA ALA A 167 7.36 11.44 -2.00
C ALA A 167 8.70 12.20 -1.87
N ARG A 168 8.94 13.17 -2.76
CA ARG A 168 10.15 14.01 -2.71
C ARG A 168 10.25 14.84 -1.43
N SER A 169 9.12 15.28 -0.88
CA SER A 169 9.09 16.07 0.36
C SER A 169 9.59 15.30 1.59
N VAL A 170 9.58 13.97 1.52
CA VAL A 170 10.11 13.06 2.55
C VAL A 170 11.58 12.70 2.28
N GLY A 171 12.02 12.77 1.03
CA GLY A 171 13.42 12.58 0.63
C GLY A 171 13.63 11.60 -0.53
N TYR A 172 12.57 10.94 -1.02
CA TYR A 172 12.70 10.04 -2.17
C TYR A 172 13.12 10.77 -3.44
N THR A 173 14.14 10.24 -4.12
CA THR A 173 14.62 10.74 -5.41
C THR A 173 14.37 9.75 -6.56
N GLU A 174 14.01 8.52 -6.22
CA GLU A 174 13.76 7.41 -7.14
C GLU A 174 12.51 6.64 -6.70
N ARG A 175 11.87 5.98 -7.66
CA ARG A 175 10.81 4.99 -7.43
C ARG A 175 11.23 3.67 -8.07
N VAL A 176 10.65 2.57 -7.60
CA VAL A 176 10.81 1.26 -8.23
C VAL A 176 9.74 1.04 -9.28
N VAL A 177 10.16 0.48 -10.41
CA VAL A 177 9.29 -0.22 -11.37
C VAL A 177 9.76 -1.66 -11.48
N PHE A 178 8.92 -2.54 -12.02
CA PHE A 178 9.23 -3.96 -12.07
C PHE A 178 9.19 -4.51 -13.50
N ASP A 179 10.04 -5.51 -13.73
CA ASP A 179 10.06 -6.34 -14.92
C ASP A 179 10.24 -7.79 -14.50
N LYS A 180 9.23 -8.63 -14.76
CA LYS A 180 9.20 -10.02 -14.29
C LYS A 180 9.58 -10.14 -12.82
N ARG A 181 8.93 -9.34 -11.97
CA ARG A 181 9.17 -9.23 -10.51
C ARG A 181 10.57 -8.77 -10.10
N THR A 182 11.40 -8.35 -11.06
CA THR A 182 12.72 -7.77 -10.79
C THR A 182 12.62 -6.26 -10.69
N LYS A 183 13.18 -5.69 -9.63
CA LYS A 183 13.19 -4.25 -9.38
C LYS A 183 14.11 -3.51 -10.35
N CYS A 184 13.63 -2.38 -10.84
CA CYS A 184 14.40 -1.39 -11.55
C CYS A 184 14.11 -0.01 -10.93
N LEU A 185 15.13 0.64 -10.37
CA LEU A 185 15.00 1.99 -9.85
C LEU A 185 14.98 2.97 -11.02
N VAL A 186 14.03 3.90 -10.98
CA VAL A 186 13.91 4.98 -11.96
C VAL A 186 13.79 6.32 -11.24
N PRO A 187 14.38 7.40 -11.80
CA PRO A 187 14.30 8.73 -11.20
C PRO A 187 12.85 9.19 -11.02
N LEU A 188 12.60 9.83 -9.88
CA LEU A 188 11.30 10.37 -9.49
C LEU A 188 11.22 11.84 -9.98
N ARG A 189 11.09 11.98 -11.31
CA ARG A 189 11.14 13.26 -12.04
C ARG A 189 9.82 14.01 -11.99
N ASP A 190 9.88 15.33 -11.94
CA ASP A 190 8.71 16.17 -12.15
C ASP A 190 8.28 16.14 -13.63
N VAL A 191 6.99 16.40 -13.89
CA VAL A 191 6.49 16.58 -15.26
C VAL A 191 7.14 17.84 -15.84
N GLY A 192 8.08 17.63 -16.77
CA GLY A 192 8.85 18.69 -17.43
C GLY A 192 10.37 18.50 -17.38
N GLU A 193 10.88 17.59 -16.56
CA GLU A 193 12.32 17.26 -16.50
C GLU A 193 12.65 16.14 -17.51
N THR A 194 12.95 16.53 -18.75
CA THR A 194 13.54 15.63 -19.77
C THR A 194 15.01 15.36 -19.48
#